data_AF-A0A5C7PE98-F1
#
_entry.id   AF-A0A5C7PE98-F1
#
_cell.length_a   1.000
_cell.length_b   1.000
_cell.length_c   1.000
_cell.angle_alpha   90.00
_cell.angle_beta   90.00
_cell.angle_gamma   90.00
#
_symmetry.space_group_name_H-M   'P 1'
#
loop_
_entity.id
_entity.type
_entity.pdbx_description
1 polymer ?
#
loop_
_entity_poly.entity_id
_entity_poly.type
_entity_poly.pdbx_seq_one_letter_code
_entity_poly.pdbx_strand_id
1 'polypeptide(L)'
;MAGIDVSVSQERLPGRMDSPDGMAQRMEAVRNPGLEAQESEALGAERHERAEERTGYCKGYRTRRLYPRIGPVALQVPQTRDGRFSTKIFKCYQRSEQAFVLALMERVVQGVSTRKVSAMTEELCGASFSQSTVSRLCAGLDVRVRAFNERRLEGEDPFLPVDALFNQSQQDERVQRRLVLIVSGLRRDGLRDAIRKPFHDAPWQRCPGHRMRHVLGAWPSQDPQRGRGSRQAGVPGRRSA
;
A
#
# COMPACT_ATOMS: atom_id res chain seq x y z
N MET A 1 28.19 13.06 9.64
CA MET A 1 27.15 13.47 8.68
C MET A 1 26.99 14.96 8.83
N ALA A 2 27.46 15.76 7.87
CA ALA A 2 27.16 17.19 7.89
C ALA A 2 25.64 17.33 7.66
N GLY A 3 24.95 17.93 8.61
CA GLY A 3 23.55 18.30 8.42
C GLY A 3 23.51 19.42 7.39
N ILE A 4 22.80 19.23 6.29
CA ILE A 4 22.52 20.32 5.36
C ILE A 4 21.49 21.21 6.06
N ASP A 5 21.94 22.38 6.53
CA ASP A 5 21.06 23.38 7.13
C ASP A 5 20.37 24.17 6.01
N VAL A 6 19.10 23.86 5.77
CA VAL A 6 18.27 24.57 4.79
C VAL A 6 17.46 25.62 5.52
N SER A 7 17.99 26.83 5.61
CA SER A 7 17.27 27.97 6.20
C SER A 7 16.23 28.53 5.22
N VAL A 8 14.95 28.17 5.40
CA VAL A 8 13.83 28.74 4.63
C VAL A 8 13.14 29.81 5.46
N SER A 9 13.29 31.09 5.06
CA SER A 9 12.58 32.20 5.70
C SER A 9 11.06 32.10 5.47
N GLN A 10 10.26 32.38 6.50
CA GLN A 10 8.79 32.24 6.47
C GLN A 10 8.11 33.08 5.38
N GLU A 11 8.73 34.20 4.98
CA GLU A 11 8.30 35.08 3.88
C GLU A 11 8.48 34.46 2.48
N ARG A 12 9.36 33.47 2.33
CA ARG A 12 9.66 32.81 1.06
C ARG A 12 8.79 31.57 0.81
N LEU A 13 7.90 31.22 1.74
CA LEU A 13 7.04 30.06 1.62
C LEU A 13 5.76 30.41 0.83
N PRO A 14 5.60 29.89 -0.41
CA PRO A 14 4.39 30.11 -1.18
C PRO A 14 3.16 29.44 -0.54
N GLY A 15 2.00 30.08 -0.66
CA GLY A 15 0.71 29.53 -0.25
C GLY A 15 0.46 29.50 1.27
N ARG A 16 -0.81 29.65 1.67
CA ARG A 16 -1.28 29.37 3.04
C ARG A 16 -1.36 27.86 3.27
N MET A 17 -1.08 27.39 4.50
CA MET A 17 -1.20 25.96 4.83
C MET A 17 -2.61 25.40 4.55
N ASP A 18 -3.63 26.25 4.70
CA ASP A 18 -5.04 25.85 4.52
C ASP A 18 -5.48 25.79 3.06
N SER A 19 -4.61 26.20 2.12
CA SER A 19 -4.88 26.08 0.70
C SER A 19 -4.64 24.64 0.23
N PRO A 20 -5.48 24.08 -0.68
CA PRO A 20 -5.31 22.73 -1.20
C PRO A 20 -3.90 22.42 -1.71
N ASP A 21 -3.25 23.41 -2.34
CA ASP A 21 -1.91 23.27 -2.91
C ASP A 21 -0.80 23.84 -2.01
N GLY A 22 -1.15 24.48 -0.90
CA GLY A 22 -0.21 25.25 -0.08
C GLY A 22 0.89 24.38 0.50
N MET A 23 0.57 23.16 0.94
CA MET A 23 1.55 22.22 1.47
C MET A 23 2.51 21.73 0.37
N ALA A 24 2.00 21.44 -0.83
CA ALA A 24 2.80 21.00 -1.97
C ALA A 24 3.78 22.10 -2.42
N GLN A 25 3.31 23.34 -2.52
CA GLN A 25 4.15 24.49 -2.89
C GLN A 25 5.25 24.77 -1.86
N ARG A 26 4.96 24.61 -0.57
CA ARG A 26 5.98 24.74 0.48
C ARG A 26 6.99 23.61 0.43
N MET A 27 6.54 22.38 0.18
CA MET A 27 7.47 21.27 0.02
C MET A 27 8.37 21.46 -1.20
N GLU A 28 7.85 22.02 -2.28
CA GLU A 28 8.65 22.45 -3.44
C GLU A 28 9.73 23.47 -3.03
N ALA A 29 9.32 24.51 -2.30
CA ALA A 29 10.21 25.58 -1.84
C ALA A 29 11.30 25.10 -0.87
N VAL A 30 11.08 24.02 -0.12
CA VAL A 30 12.10 23.41 0.75
C VAL A 30 13.00 22.45 -0.04
N ARG A 31 12.41 21.66 -0.94
CA ARG A 31 13.11 20.53 -1.57
C ARG A 31 14.01 20.95 -2.72
N ASN A 32 13.65 22.01 -3.47
CA ASN A 32 14.49 22.52 -4.55
C ASN A 32 15.82 23.10 -4.02
N PRO A 33 15.85 24.00 -3.02
CA PRO A 33 17.10 24.44 -2.42
C PRO A 33 17.91 23.30 -1.78
N GLY A 34 17.23 22.33 -1.16
CA GLY A 34 17.91 21.14 -0.63
C GLY A 34 18.59 20.29 -1.71
N LEU A 35 18.07 20.27 -2.94
CA LEU A 35 18.72 19.60 -4.07
C LEU A 35 19.95 20.36 -4.56
N GLU A 36 19.90 21.69 -4.57
CA GLU A 36 21.04 22.56 -4.92
C GLU A 36 22.17 22.40 -3.91
N ALA A 37 21.86 22.46 -2.62
CA ALA A 37 22.84 22.26 -1.55
C ALA A 37 23.52 20.88 -1.65
N GLN A 38 22.77 19.83 -2.01
CA GLN A 38 23.36 18.51 -2.26
C GLN A 38 24.28 18.48 -3.48
N GLU A 39 24.00 19.25 -4.52
CA GLU A 39 24.88 19.37 -5.68
C GLU A 39 26.17 20.10 -5.30
N SER A 40 26.08 21.23 -4.58
CA SER A 40 27.25 21.98 -4.11
C SER A 40 28.14 21.12 -3.20
N GLU A 41 27.56 20.36 -2.26
CA GLU A 41 28.29 19.41 -1.41
C GLU A 41 28.96 18.31 -2.24
N ALA A 42 28.28 17.77 -3.27
CA ALA A 42 28.84 16.73 -4.13
C ALA A 42 29.97 17.24 -5.04
N LEU A 43 29.90 18.50 -5.46
CA LEU A 43 30.91 19.13 -6.32
C LEU A 43 32.09 19.73 -5.53
N GLY A 44 31.91 19.97 -4.23
CA GLY A 44 32.88 20.66 -3.38
C GLY A 44 33.02 22.15 -3.69
N ALA A 45 32.00 22.75 -4.33
CA ALA A 45 32.01 24.16 -4.72
C ALA A 45 30.60 24.68 -4.93
N GLU A 46 30.35 25.92 -4.52
CA GLU A 46 29.10 26.61 -4.81
C GLU A 46 28.98 27.02 -6.29
N ARG A 47 27.76 27.43 -6.65
CA ARG A 47 27.47 27.89 -8.00
C ARG A 47 28.33 29.13 -8.33
N HIS A 48 29.08 29.05 -9.43
CA HIS A 48 30.05 30.07 -9.89
C HIS A 48 31.29 30.27 -9.00
N GLU A 49 31.46 29.47 -7.94
CA GLU A 49 32.65 29.49 -7.12
C GLU A 49 33.83 28.79 -7.83
N ARG A 50 35.02 29.37 -7.67
CA ARG A 50 36.28 28.76 -8.09
C ARG A 50 36.92 28.11 -6.87
N ALA A 51 36.86 26.79 -6.79
CA ALA A 51 37.51 26.00 -5.76
C ALA A 51 38.50 25.03 -6.40
N GLU A 52 39.66 24.83 -5.76
CA GLU A 52 40.69 23.90 -6.23
C GLU A 52 40.27 22.43 -6.12
N GLU A 53 39.44 22.10 -5.12
CA GLU A 53 38.93 20.75 -4.86
C GLU A 53 37.70 20.36 -5.72
N ARG A 54 37.32 21.21 -6.68
CA ARG A 54 36.10 21.04 -7.49
C ARG A 54 36.16 19.76 -8.33
N THR A 55 35.17 18.89 -8.17
CA THR A 55 35.14 17.59 -8.87
C THR A 55 34.38 17.59 -10.20
N GLY A 56 33.62 18.65 -10.51
CA GLY A 56 32.84 18.75 -11.76
C GLY A 56 32.05 20.05 -11.92
N TYR A 57 31.28 20.17 -13.00
CA TYR A 57 30.52 21.40 -13.33
C TYR A 57 29.01 21.16 -13.44
N CYS A 58 28.21 22.15 -13.05
CA CYS A 58 26.76 22.14 -13.23
C CYS A 58 26.39 22.25 -14.72
N LYS A 59 25.28 21.62 -15.11
CA LYS A 59 24.70 21.53 -16.44
C LYS A 59 23.19 21.83 -16.37
N GLY A 60 22.81 22.85 -15.60
CA GLY A 60 21.42 23.27 -15.42
C GLY A 60 20.58 22.22 -14.67
N TYR A 61 19.28 22.23 -14.94
CA TYR A 61 18.29 21.46 -14.18
C TYR A 61 17.41 20.64 -15.11
N ARG A 62 16.97 19.48 -14.63
CA ARG A 62 15.87 18.72 -15.22
C ARG A 62 14.61 18.86 -14.38
N THR A 63 13.51 19.24 -15.01
CA THR A 63 12.20 19.29 -14.34
C THR A 63 11.66 17.88 -14.17
N ARG A 64 11.19 17.58 -12.96
CA ARG A 64 10.61 16.28 -12.61
C ARG A 64 9.43 16.47 -11.67
N ARG A 65 8.36 15.71 -11.87
CA ARG A 65 7.27 15.62 -10.90
C ARG A 65 7.48 14.46 -9.92
N LEU A 66 7.28 14.74 -8.64
CA LEU A 66 7.16 13.73 -7.58
C LEU A 66 5.74 13.75 -7.02
N TYR A 67 5.20 12.58 -6.70
CA TYR A 67 3.87 12.42 -6.12
C TYR A 67 3.95 11.99 -4.65
N PRO A 68 4.07 12.93 -3.70
CA PRO A 68 3.87 12.70 -2.26
C PRO A 68 2.38 12.74 -1.88
N ARG A 69 2.09 12.44 -0.60
CA ARG A 69 0.72 12.45 -0.05
C ARG A 69 0.01 13.80 -0.12
N ILE A 70 0.79 14.87 -0.12
CA ILE A 70 0.32 16.27 -0.05
C ILE A 70 0.00 16.88 -1.41
N GLY A 71 0.03 16.07 -2.48
CA GLY A 71 -0.17 16.53 -3.86
C GLY A 71 1.11 16.56 -4.70
N PRO A 72 1.00 16.69 -6.04
CA PRO A 72 2.16 16.67 -6.93
C PRO A 72 3.11 17.86 -6.67
N VAL A 73 4.40 17.57 -6.56
CA VAL A 73 5.46 18.57 -6.35
C VAL A 73 6.36 18.62 -7.59
N ALA A 74 6.61 19.81 -8.13
CA ALA A 74 7.58 20.00 -9.20
C ALA A 74 8.98 20.15 -8.61
N LEU A 75 9.94 19.40 -9.13
CA LEU A 75 11.32 19.40 -8.67
C LEU A 75 12.24 19.82 -9.80
N GLN A 76 13.15 20.73 -9.47
CA GLN A 76 14.25 21.12 -10.34
C GLN A 76 15.47 20.33 -9.91
N VAL A 77 15.69 19.18 -10.53
CA VAL A 77 16.81 18.31 -10.15
C VAL A 77 18.07 18.78 -10.86
N PRO A 78 19.12 19.17 -10.13
CA PRO A 78 20.37 19.59 -10.73
C PRO A 78 21.01 18.49 -11.58
N GLN A 79 21.78 18.90 -12.57
CA GLN A 79 22.53 18.00 -13.44
C GLN A 79 23.99 18.42 -13.46
N THR A 80 24.89 17.46 -13.28
CA THR A 80 26.32 17.70 -13.49
C THR A 80 26.74 17.30 -14.90
N ARG A 81 27.78 17.94 -15.45
CA ARG A 81 28.32 17.63 -16.78
C ARG A 81 28.79 16.19 -16.89
N ASP A 82 29.35 15.66 -15.82
CA ASP A 82 29.85 14.28 -15.76
C ASP A 82 28.74 13.26 -15.46
N GLY A 83 27.50 13.72 -15.20
CA GLY A 83 26.33 12.88 -14.95
C GLY A 83 26.35 12.09 -13.64
N ARG A 84 27.34 12.34 -12.76
CA ARG A 84 27.57 11.57 -11.52
C ARG A 84 26.65 11.96 -10.36
N PHE A 85 25.95 13.08 -10.45
CA PHE A 85 25.12 13.56 -9.36
C PHE A 85 23.86 12.70 -9.16
N SER A 86 23.69 12.21 -7.94
CA SER A 86 22.49 11.51 -7.48
C SER A 86 22.10 12.05 -6.11
N THR A 87 20.85 12.45 -5.96
CA THR A 87 20.32 12.97 -4.70
C THR A 87 20.04 11.86 -3.70
N LYS A 88 20.21 12.16 -2.42
CA LYS A 88 19.81 11.28 -1.31
C LYS A 88 18.32 11.46 -0.92
N ILE A 89 17.66 12.51 -1.42
CA ILE A 89 16.27 12.86 -1.08
C ILE A 89 15.25 11.87 -1.68
N PHE A 90 15.57 11.26 -2.82
CA PHE A 90 14.76 10.22 -3.47
C PHE A 90 15.64 9.33 -4.35
N LYS A 91 15.23 8.10 -4.57
CA LYS A 91 15.96 7.16 -5.45
C LYS A 91 15.82 7.56 -6.93
N CYS A 92 16.78 7.13 -7.75
CA CYS A 92 16.68 7.22 -9.21
C CYS A 92 15.35 6.60 -9.68
N TYR A 93 14.67 7.28 -10.61
CA TYR A 93 13.38 6.88 -11.18
C TYR A 93 12.18 6.77 -10.19
N GLN A 94 12.36 7.02 -8.89
CA GLN A 94 11.27 7.01 -7.89
C GLN A 94 10.23 8.12 -8.13
N ARG A 95 9.07 7.82 -8.70
CA ARG A 95 8.03 8.81 -9.03
C ARG A 95 7.14 9.21 -7.85
N SER A 96 7.01 8.32 -6.86
CA SER A 96 6.09 8.49 -5.74
C SER A 96 6.82 8.36 -4.41
N GLU A 97 6.34 9.05 -3.39
CA GLU A 97 6.83 8.88 -2.03
C GLU A 97 6.55 7.44 -1.55
N GLN A 98 7.51 6.81 -0.88
CA GLN A 98 7.37 5.43 -0.42
C GLN A 98 6.22 5.29 0.59
N ALA A 99 6.07 6.27 1.48
CA ALA A 99 5.00 6.23 2.47
C ALA A 99 3.61 6.47 1.86
N PHE A 100 3.53 7.17 0.72
CA PHE A 100 2.29 7.24 -0.05
C PHE A 100 1.97 5.88 -0.70
N VAL A 101 2.95 5.23 -1.33
CA VAL A 101 2.80 3.88 -1.89
C VAL A 101 2.33 2.87 -0.84
N LEU A 102 2.90 2.92 0.36
CA LEU A 102 2.49 2.04 1.46
C LEU A 102 1.04 2.27 1.89
N ALA A 103 0.58 3.53 1.96
CA ALA A 103 -0.81 3.84 2.26
C ALA A 103 -1.77 3.28 1.19
N LEU A 104 -1.39 3.30 -0.09
CA LEU A 104 -2.17 2.67 -1.16
C LEU A 104 -2.30 1.16 -0.96
N MET A 105 -1.18 0.51 -0.67
CA MET A 105 -1.13 -0.94 -0.45
C MET A 105 -1.96 -1.33 0.78
N GLU A 106 -1.87 -0.57 1.86
CA GLU A 106 -2.65 -0.80 3.08
C GLU A 106 -4.16 -0.76 2.82
N ARG A 107 -4.64 0.18 2.00
CA ARG A 107 -6.06 0.25 1.64
C ARG A 107 -6.53 -0.98 0.88
N VAL A 108 -5.71 -1.51 -0.02
CA VAL A 108 -6.01 -2.77 -0.72
C VAL A 108 -6.06 -3.93 0.27
N VAL A 109 -5.12 -4.00 1.22
CA VAL A 109 -5.11 -5.02 2.28
C VAL A 109 -6.35 -4.93 3.18
N GLN A 110 -6.86 -3.73 3.44
CA GLN A 110 -8.11 -3.50 4.17
C GLN A 110 -9.38 -3.85 3.36
N GLY A 111 -9.24 -4.34 2.12
CA GLY A 111 -10.36 -4.78 1.28
C GLY A 111 -10.94 -3.71 0.37
N VAL A 112 -10.29 -2.55 0.24
CA VAL A 112 -10.70 -1.52 -0.73
C VAL A 112 -10.30 -1.96 -2.14
N SER A 113 -11.27 -1.97 -3.06
CA SER A 113 -10.97 -2.33 -4.46
C SER A 113 -9.96 -1.36 -5.08
N THR A 114 -9.09 -1.87 -5.95
CA THR A 114 -8.06 -1.07 -6.65
C THR A 114 -8.66 0.10 -7.44
N ARG A 115 -9.90 -0.05 -7.94
CA ARG A 115 -10.65 1.02 -8.61
C ARG A 115 -11.07 2.13 -7.63
N LYS A 116 -11.56 1.75 -6.46
CA LYS A 116 -11.95 2.71 -5.42
C LYS A 116 -10.74 3.43 -4.84
N VAL A 117 -9.60 2.73 -4.68
CA VAL A 117 -8.32 3.36 -4.31
C VAL A 117 -7.91 4.41 -5.34
N SER A 118 -7.92 4.07 -6.64
CA SER A 118 -7.61 5.02 -7.72
C SER A 118 -8.47 6.28 -7.67
N ALA A 119 -9.78 6.13 -7.47
CA ALA A 119 -10.70 7.27 -7.38
C ALA A 119 -10.41 8.15 -6.15
N MET A 120 -10.22 7.54 -4.97
CA MET A 120 -9.89 8.27 -3.74
C MET A 120 -8.58 9.05 -3.86
N THR A 121 -7.57 8.49 -4.52
CA THR A 121 -6.25 9.14 -4.66
C THR A 121 -6.29 10.33 -5.60
N GLU A 122 -7.11 10.26 -6.63
CA GLU A 122 -7.30 11.36 -7.56
C GLU A 122 -8.02 12.52 -6.86
N GLU A 123 -9.08 12.22 -6.10
CA GLU A 123 -9.86 13.20 -5.36
C GLU A 123 -9.08 13.86 -4.22
N LEU A 124 -8.36 13.07 -3.41
CA LEU A 124 -7.71 13.57 -2.19
C LEU A 124 -6.29 14.09 -2.42
N CYS A 125 -5.57 13.56 -3.40
CA CYS A 125 -4.16 13.86 -3.60
C CYS A 125 -3.88 14.51 -4.96
N GLY A 126 -4.89 14.76 -5.81
CA GLY A 126 -4.70 15.34 -7.15
C GLY A 126 -3.79 14.51 -8.07
N ALA A 127 -3.58 13.23 -7.74
CA ALA A 127 -2.65 12.33 -8.41
C ALA A 127 -3.38 11.03 -8.76
N SER A 128 -3.56 10.78 -10.06
CA SER A 128 -4.22 9.56 -10.53
C SER A 128 -3.23 8.41 -10.67
N PHE A 129 -3.56 7.27 -10.07
CA PHE A 129 -2.86 6.00 -10.25
C PHE A 129 -3.80 5.02 -10.91
N SER A 130 -3.40 4.48 -12.08
CA SER A 130 -4.23 3.47 -12.73
C SER A 130 -4.45 2.25 -11.83
N GLN A 131 -5.59 1.58 -12.00
CA GLN A 131 -5.89 0.30 -11.35
C GLN A 131 -4.73 -0.71 -11.50
N SER A 132 -4.14 -0.77 -12.70
CA SER A 132 -2.99 -1.62 -13.01
C SER A 132 -1.72 -1.25 -12.23
N THR A 133 -1.52 0.03 -11.93
CA THR A 133 -0.39 0.48 -11.13
C THR A 133 -0.57 0.09 -9.67
N VAL A 134 -1.76 0.30 -9.10
CA VAL A 134 -2.07 -0.15 -7.73
C VAL A 134 -1.90 -1.66 -7.59
N SER A 135 -2.39 -2.44 -8.57
CA SER A 135 -2.22 -3.89 -8.60
C SER A 135 -0.74 -4.31 -8.63
N ARG A 136 0.08 -3.68 -9.49
CA ARG A 136 1.53 -3.96 -9.55
C ARG A 136 2.27 -3.63 -8.26
N LEU A 137 1.88 -2.55 -7.57
CA LEU A 137 2.46 -2.20 -6.27
C LEU A 137 2.14 -3.28 -5.23
N CYS A 138 0.91 -3.80 -5.24
CA CYS A 138 0.47 -4.85 -4.33
C CYS A 138 1.10 -6.22 -4.63
N ALA A 139 1.45 -6.52 -5.89
CA ALA A 139 2.14 -7.76 -6.25
C ALA A 139 3.48 -7.94 -5.51
N GLY A 140 4.12 -6.85 -5.08
CA GLY A 140 5.31 -6.93 -4.21
C GLY A 140 5.04 -7.57 -2.84
N LEU A 141 3.78 -7.64 -2.40
CA LEU A 141 3.38 -8.32 -1.16
C LEU A 141 3.34 -9.84 -1.33
N ASP A 142 3.27 -10.37 -2.55
CA ASP A 142 3.12 -11.81 -2.81
C ASP A 142 4.26 -12.61 -2.18
N VAL A 143 5.48 -12.06 -2.18
CA VAL A 143 6.63 -12.67 -1.51
C VAL A 143 6.40 -12.80 0.00
N ARG A 144 5.87 -11.76 0.63
CA ARG A 144 5.58 -11.77 2.08
C ARG A 144 4.41 -12.68 2.42
N VAL A 145 3.38 -12.69 1.58
CA VAL A 145 2.22 -13.59 1.73
C VAL A 145 2.66 -15.04 1.57
N ARG A 146 3.50 -15.34 0.58
CA ARG A 146 4.07 -16.67 0.37
C ARG A 146 4.93 -17.09 1.56
N ALA A 147 5.86 -16.24 1.99
CA ALA A 147 6.69 -16.52 3.16
C ALA A 147 5.84 -16.74 4.44
N PHE A 148 4.75 -15.98 4.60
CA PHE A 148 3.80 -16.21 5.68
C PHE A 148 3.10 -17.57 5.54
N ASN A 149 2.64 -17.96 4.35
CA ASN A 149 1.96 -19.23 4.11
C ASN A 149 2.88 -20.45 4.24
N GLU A 150 4.16 -20.31 3.86
CA GLU A 150 5.17 -21.37 3.93
C GLU A 150 5.94 -21.40 5.26
N ARG A 151 5.64 -20.48 6.19
CA ARG A 151 6.32 -20.42 7.50
C ARG A 151 6.12 -21.72 8.26
N ARG A 152 7.16 -22.16 8.98
CA ARG A 152 7.02 -23.25 9.95
C ARG A 152 6.15 -22.79 11.11
N LEU A 153 5.21 -23.64 11.52
CA LEU A 153 4.48 -23.45 12.76
C LEU A 153 5.37 -24.02 13.88
N GLU A 154 5.76 -23.16 14.82
CA GLU A 154 6.59 -23.52 15.95
C GLU A 154 5.73 -23.58 17.22
N GLY A 155 5.95 -24.61 18.03
CA GLY A 155 5.24 -24.85 19.27
C GLY A 155 4.32 -26.08 19.22
N GLU A 156 3.81 -26.45 20.39
CA GLU A 156 2.75 -27.44 20.49
C GLU A 156 1.42 -26.71 20.31
N ASP A 157 0.86 -26.78 19.10
CA ASP A 157 -0.50 -26.32 18.82
C ASP A 157 -1.47 -27.47 19.18
N PRO A 158 -2.15 -27.44 20.34
CA PRO A 158 -3.06 -28.52 20.72
C PRO A 158 -4.28 -28.61 19.80
N PHE A 159 -4.63 -27.52 19.09
CA PHE A 159 -5.81 -27.45 18.21
C PHE A 159 -5.57 -26.56 16.98
N LEU A 160 -6.05 -27.03 15.82
CA LEU A 160 -6.01 -26.34 14.52
C LEU A 160 -7.42 -26.24 13.91
N PRO A 161 -8.22 -25.22 14.27
CA PRO A 161 -9.46 -24.93 13.56
C PRO A 161 -9.20 -24.61 12.09
N VAL A 162 -10.03 -25.20 11.24
CA VAL A 162 -10.05 -24.97 9.80
C VAL A 162 -11.41 -24.37 9.44
N ASP A 163 -11.37 -23.18 8.84
CA ASP A 163 -12.54 -22.52 8.24
C ASP A 163 -12.43 -22.56 6.71
N ALA A 164 -13.57 -22.43 6.04
CA ALA A 164 -13.64 -22.50 4.59
C ALA A 164 -14.56 -21.41 4.03
N LEU A 165 -14.04 -20.67 3.04
CA LEU A 165 -14.75 -19.60 2.35
C LEU A 165 -14.85 -19.92 0.87
N PHE A 166 -16.02 -19.74 0.28
CA PHE A 166 -16.17 -19.84 -1.17
C PHE A 166 -15.88 -18.49 -1.82
N ASN A 167 -14.89 -18.45 -2.70
CA ASN A 167 -14.57 -17.28 -3.51
C ASN A 167 -14.80 -17.56 -5.00
N GLN A 168 -15.30 -16.57 -5.73
CA GLN A 168 -15.41 -16.66 -7.18
C GLN A 168 -14.08 -16.18 -7.79
N SER A 169 -13.47 -17.04 -8.60
CA SER A 169 -12.21 -16.74 -9.27
C SER A 169 -12.31 -17.14 -10.73
N GLN A 170 -11.71 -16.33 -11.60
CA GLN A 170 -11.60 -16.64 -13.03
C GLN A 170 -10.35 -17.49 -13.26
N GLN A 171 -10.52 -18.66 -13.84
CA GLN A 171 -9.44 -19.50 -14.39
C GLN A 171 -9.90 -20.12 -15.70
N ASP A 172 -8.99 -20.26 -16.67
CA ASP A 172 -9.26 -20.82 -17.99
C ASP A 172 -10.51 -20.17 -18.63
N GLU A 173 -10.56 -18.84 -18.55
CA GLU A 173 -11.65 -17.98 -19.05
C GLU A 173 -13.03 -18.21 -18.41
N ARG A 174 -13.13 -19.05 -17.38
CA ARG A 174 -14.38 -19.36 -16.68
C ARG A 174 -14.36 -18.89 -15.23
N VAL A 175 -15.46 -18.29 -14.78
CA VAL A 175 -15.65 -17.95 -13.37
C VAL A 175 -16.09 -19.21 -12.63
N GLN A 176 -15.27 -19.68 -11.70
CA GLN A 176 -15.51 -20.87 -10.90
C GLN A 176 -15.58 -20.51 -9.41
N ARG A 177 -16.45 -21.19 -8.67
CA ARG A 177 -16.45 -21.14 -7.20
C ARG A 177 -15.32 -22.00 -6.69
N ARG A 178 -14.41 -21.41 -5.91
CA ARG A 178 -13.28 -22.08 -5.29
C ARG A 178 -13.36 -21.98 -3.79
N LEU A 179 -12.84 -23.00 -3.13
CA LEU A 179 -12.72 -23.03 -1.69
C LEU A 179 -11.38 -22.41 -1.28
N VAL A 180 -11.42 -21.47 -0.36
CA VAL A 180 -10.26 -20.94 0.36
C VAL A 180 -10.34 -21.52 1.77
N LEU A 181 -9.35 -22.33 2.13
CA LEU A 181 -9.21 -22.87 3.48
C LEU A 181 -8.36 -21.94 4.32
N ILE A 182 -8.83 -21.60 5.51
CA ILE A 182 -8.11 -20.78 6.49
C ILE A 182 -7.84 -21.67 7.70
N VAL A 183 -6.56 -21.84 8.03
CA VAL A 183 -6.13 -22.59 9.21
C VAL A 183 -5.61 -21.59 10.24
N SER A 184 -6.17 -21.63 11.44
CA SER A 184 -5.77 -20.76 12.55
C SER A 184 -5.20 -21.62 13.68
N GLY A 185 -3.97 -21.37 14.10
CA GLY A 185 -3.37 -22.06 15.25
C GLY A 185 -3.73 -21.39 16.57
N LEU A 186 -4.20 -22.17 17.56
CA LEU A 186 -4.39 -21.69 18.93
C LEU A 186 -3.18 -22.06 19.77
N ARG A 187 -2.37 -21.05 20.13
CA ARG A 187 -1.25 -21.24 21.06
C ARG A 187 -1.74 -21.61 22.45
N ARG A 188 -0.91 -22.36 23.16
CA ARG A 188 -1.14 -22.82 24.55
C ARG A 188 -1.53 -21.70 25.51
N ASP A 189 -1.20 -20.45 25.23
CA ASP A 189 -1.34 -19.34 26.16
C ASP A 189 -2.70 -18.62 26.05
N GLY A 190 -3.46 -18.90 24.98
CA GLY A 190 -4.59 -18.05 24.59
C GLY A 190 -6.00 -18.52 24.98
N LEU A 191 -6.23 -19.80 25.27
CA LEU A 191 -7.60 -20.31 25.42
C LEU A 191 -7.72 -21.71 26.09
N ARG A 192 -6.95 -21.97 27.15
CA ARG A 192 -6.83 -23.32 27.77
C ARG A 192 -8.14 -23.92 28.29
N ASP A 193 -9.03 -23.13 28.90
CA ASP A 193 -10.14 -23.71 29.68
C ASP A 193 -11.46 -23.84 28.91
N ALA A 194 -11.72 -22.95 27.94
CA ALA A 194 -12.99 -22.98 27.19
C ALA A 194 -13.04 -24.10 26.12
N ILE A 195 -11.89 -24.58 25.65
CA ILE A 195 -11.81 -25.56 24.56
C ILE A 195 -11.53 -26.98 25.08
N ARG A 196 -11.01 -27.15 26.30
CA ARG A 196 -10.67 -28.49 26.84
C ARG A 196 -11.89 -29.34 27.22
N LYS A 197 -13.03 -28.73 27.55
CA LYS A 197 -14.26 -29.46 27.95
C LYS A 197 -14.92 -30.27 26.82
N PRO A 198 -15.03 -29.78 25.56
CA PRO A 198 -15.73 -30.53 24.52
C PRO A 198 -14.90 -31.55 23.70
N PHE A 199 -13.56 -31.58 23.81
CA PHE A 199 -12.70 -32.45 22.99
C PHE A 199 -12.18 -33.63 23.83
N HIS A 200 -12.87 -34.77 23.76
CA HIS A 200 -12.44 -36.03 24.36
C HIS A 200 -11.51 -36.78 23.40
N ASP A 201 -10.19 -36.67 23.58
CA ASP A 201 -9.12 -37.52 22.98
C ASP A 201 -9.22 -37.86 21.48
N ALA A 202 -10.05 -37.14 20.73
CA ALA A 202 -10.33 -37.37 19.34
C ALA A 202 -9.31 -36.60 18.49
N PRO A 203 -8.65 -37.24 17.51
CA PRO A 203 -7.68 -36.57 16.65
C PRO A 203 -8.32 -35.49 15.75
N TRP A 204 -9.66 -35.50 15.61
CA TRP A 204 -10.43 -34.48 14.92
C TRP A 204 -11.88 -34.45 15.42
N GLN A 205 -12.52 -33.28 15.36
CA GLN A 205 -13.96 -33.11 15.65
C GLN A 205 -14.54 -32.03 14.73
N ARG A 206 -15.83 -32.14 14.39
CA ARG A 206 -16.53 -31.05 13.71
C ARG A 206 -16.59 -29.83 14.62
N CYS A 207 -16.19 -28.67 14.10
CA CYS A 207 -16.30 -27.40 14.82
C CYS A 207 -17.77 -27.14 15.21
N PRO A 208 -18.10 -27.03 16.52
CA PRO A 208 -19.45 -26.73 16.98
C PRO A 208 -19.97 -25.40 16.43
N GLY A 209 -19.10 -24.40 16.28
CA GLY A 209 -19.43 -23.10 15.71
C GLY A 209 -19.91 -23.19 14.25
N HIS A 210 -19.21 -23.95 13.41
CA HIS A 210 -19.66 -24.21 12.03
C HIS A 210 -20.97 -24.99 11.99
N ARG A 211 -21.11 -26.01 12.85
CA ARG A 211 -22.35 -26.81 12.94
C ARG A 211 -23.55 -25.93 13.32
N MET A 212 -23.42 -25.10 14.35
CA MET A 212 -24.48 -24.16 14.74
C MET A 212 -24.82 -23.18 13.62
N ARG A 213 -23.80 -22.60 12.96
CA ARG A 213 -24.03 -21.67 11.84
C ARG A 213 -24.74 -22.34 10.66
N HIS A 214 -24.41 -23.60 10.35
CA HIS A 214 -25.10 -24.38 9.33
C HIS A 214 -26.57 -24.64 9.72
N VAL A 215 -26.82 -25.06 10.96
CA VAL A 215 -28.18 -25.31 11.45
C VAL A 215 -29.00 -24.03 11.43
N LEU A 216 -28.47 -22.93 11.97
CA LEU A 216 -29.15 -21.63 12.00
C LEU A 216 -29.35 -21.03 10.60
N GLY A 217 -28.39 -21.22 9.69
CA GLY A 217 -28.51 -20.75 8.30
C GLY A 217 -29.49 -21.56 7.46
N ALA A 218 -29.69 -22.84 7.79
CA ALA A 218 -30.70 -23.70 7.17
C ALA A 218 -32.07 -23.59 7.84
N TRP A 219 -32.15 -23.01 9.03
CA TRP A 219 -33.41 -22.84 9.75
C TRP A 219 -34.31 -21.85 9.01
N PRO A 220 -35.55 -22.24 8.62
CA PRO A 220 -36.48 -21.33 7.99
C PRO A 220 -36.74 -20.15 8.92
N SER A 221 -36.44 -18.94 8.45
CA SER A 221 -36.85 -17.70 9.10
C SER A 221 -38.36 -17.76 9.37
N GLN A 222 -38.78 -17.65 10.63
CA GLN A 222 -40.20 -17.59 10.99
C GLN A 222 -40.90 -16.32 10.46
N ASP A 223 -40.12 -15.36 9.97
CA ASP A 223 -40.63 -14.15 9.31
C ASP A 223 -40.92 -14.43 7.82
N PRO A 224 -42.20 -14.40 7.39
CA PRO A 224 -42.60 -14.63 6.00
C PRO A 224 -42.10 -13.56 5.02
N GLN A 225 -41.70 -12.37 5.51
CA GLN A 225 -41.29 -11.26 4.64
C GLN A 225 -39.81 -11.32 4.21
N ARG A 226 -38.98 -12.11 4.91
CA ARG A 226 -37.54 -12.25 4.59
C ARG A 226 -37.24 -13.01 3.30
N GLY A 227 -38.22 -13.72 2.72
CA GLY A 227 -38.05 -14.56 1.54
C GLY A 227 -38.03 -13.84 0.17
N ARG A 228 -38.37 -12.54 0.11
CA ARG A 228 -38.46 -11.81 -1.17
C ARG A 228 -37.24 -10.94 -1.53
N GLY A 229 -36.25 -10.83 -0.65
CA GLY A 229 -35.17 -9.83 -0.77
C GLY A 229 -33.82 -10.29 -1.33
N SER A 230 -33.58 -11.58 -1.61
CA SER A 230 -32.21 -12.06 -1.96
C SER A 230 -32.11 -12.90 -3.24
N ARG A 231 -33.14 -12.88 -4.11
CA ARG A 231 -33.07 -13.43 -5.47
C ARG A 231 -33.23 -12.35 -6.54
N GLN A 232 -32.39 -11.32 -6.49
CA GLN A 232 -32.06 -10.42 -7.60
C GLN A 232 -30.58 -10.06 -7.43
N ALA A 233 -29.67 -10.13 -8.40
CA ALA A 233 -29.75 -10.40 -9.82
C ALA A 233 -28.39 -10.97 -10.23
N GLY A 234 -28.36 -12.00 -11.09
CA GLY A 234 -27.17 -12.27 -11.89
C GLY A 234 -26.94 -11.04 -12.77
N VAL A 235 -25.80 -10.37 -12.61
CA VAL A 235 -25.38 -9.31 -13.52
C VAL A 235 -25.25 -9.95 -14.90
N PRO A 236 -25.96 -9.49 -15.94
CA PRO A 236 -25.73 -9.98 -17.29
C PRO A 236 -24.29 -9.62 -17.67
N GLY A 237 -23.53 -10.60 -18.13
CA GLY A 237 -22.17 -10.38 -18.62
C GLY A 237 -22.19 -9.30 -19.70
N ARG A 238 -21.53 -8.16 -19.45
CA ARG A 238 -21.20 -7.21 -20.51
C ARG A 238 -20.20 -7.90 -21.43
N ARG A 239 -20.66 -8.28 -22.62
CA ARG A 239 -19.79 -8.51 -23.77
C ARG A 239 -19.19 -7.15 -24.15
N SER A 240 -17.88 -7.00 -24.01
CA SER A 240 -17.13 -5.96 -24.70
C SER A 240 -16.77 -6.48 -26.08
N ALA A 241 -17.21 -5.74 -27.10
CA ALA A 241 -16.52 -5.64 -28.38
C ALA A 241 -15.18 -4.92 -28.19
#